data_AF-A0A133UKZ8-F1
#
_entry.id   AF-A0A133UKZ8-F1
#
_cell.length_a   1.000
_cell.length_b   1.000
_cell.length_c   1.000
_cell.angle_alpha   90.00
_cell.angle_beta   90.00
_cell.angle_gamma   90.00
#
_symmetry.space_group_name_H-M   'P 1'
#
loop_
_entity.id
_entity.type
_entity.pdbx_description
1 polymer ?
#
loop_
_entity_poly.entity_id
_entity_poly.type
_entity_poly.pdbx_seq_one_letter_code
_entity_poly.pdbx_strand_id
1 'polypeptide(L)' 'MKERAIRTAIMTMSDDEQKVLREIMQHKEIRQDDLRKELDFSKSKLSALLNNLEDKNAIKKSRYKRTNLLKPTEQFQQ' A
#
# COMPACT_ATOMS: atom_id res chain seq x y z
N MET A 1 10.86 -19.71 -3.95
CA MET A 1 9.90 -19.31 -5.01
C MET A 1 9.14 -18.03 -4.69
N LYS A 2 8.58 -17.86 -3.47
CA LYS A 2 7.83 -16.64 -3.07
C LYS A 2 8.58 -15.33 -3.33
N GLU A 3 9.86 -15.26 -2.99
CA GLU A 3 10.66 -14.03 -3.13
C GLU A 3 10.81 -13.56 -4.59
N ARG A 4 10.94 -14.48 -5.55
CA ARG A 4 11.03 -14.13 -6.98
C ARG A 4 9.70 -13.56 -7.48
N ALA A 5 8.58 -14.14 -7.07
CA ALA A 5 7.24 -13.63 -7.42
C ALA A 5 6.98 -12.24 -6.82
N ILE A 6 7.38 -12.02 -5.57
CA ILE A 6 7.30 -10.71 -4.91
C ILE A 6 8.14 -9.67 -5.66
N ARG A 7 9.40 -10.01 -6.01
CA ARG A 7 10.26 -9.10 -6.78
C ARG A 7 9.65 -8.74 -8.14
N THR A 8 9.11 -9.72 -8.86
CA THR A 8 8.42 -9.46 -10.13
C THR A 8 7.17 -8.59 -9.94
N ALA A 9 6.39 -8.82 -8.89
CA ALA A 9 5.22 -8.00 -8.58
C ALA A 9 5.60 -6.55 -8.23
N ILE A 10 6.70 -6.33 -7.50
CA ILE A 10 7.22 -4.99 -7.21
C ILE A 10 7.70 -4.30 -8.49
N MET A 11 8.34 -5.02 -9.41
CA MET A 11 8.82 -4.47 -10.69
C MET A 11 7.71 -4.00 -11.62
N THR A 12 6.46 -4.44 -11.45
CA THR A 12 5.31 -3.93 -12.21
C THR A 12 4.62 -2.74 -11.54
N MET A 13 5.14 -2.28 -10.40
CA MET A 13 4.64 -1.11 -9.68
C MET A 13 5.40 0.15 -10.09
N SER A 14 4.68 1.26 -10.19
CA SER A 14 5.30 2.58 -10.33
C SER A 14 6.11 2.95 -9.09
N ASP A 15 7.03 3.92 -9.21
CA ASP A 15 7.83 4.38 -8.07
C ASP A 15 6.97 4.88 -6.90
N ASP A 16 5.85 5.55 -7.22
CA ASP A 16 4.89 6.02 -6.23
C ASP A 16 4.15 4.85 -5.55
N GLU A 17 3.74 3.82 -6.30
CA GLU A 17 3.12 2.62 -5.75
C GLU A 17 4.08 1.87 -4.83
N GLN A 18 5.34 1.72 -5.25
CA GLN A 18 6.36 1.10 -4.43
C GLN A 18 6.64 1.90 -3.16
N LYS A 19 6.65 3.24 -3.24
CA LYS A 19 6.82 4.11 -2.07
C LYS A 19 5.68 3.91 -1.07
N VAL A 20 4.43 3.93 -1.54
CA VAL A 20 3.24 3.70 -0.71
C VAL A 20 3.28 2.31 -0.06
N LEU A 21 3.60 1.27 -0.83
CA LEU A 21 3.67 -0.09 -0.31
C LEU A 21 4.76 -0.25 0.75
N ARG A 22 5.95 0.34 0.54
CA ARG A 22 7.04 0.32 1.53
C ARG A 22 6.63 0.94 2.85
N GLU A 23 5.97 2.10 2.81
CA GLU A 23 5.50 2.77 4.01
C GLU A 23 4.48 1.91 4.78
N ILE A 24 3.50 1.33 4.07
CA ILE A 24 2.51 0.42 4.67
C ILE A 24 3.17 -0.82 5.29
N MET A 25 4.21 -1.37 4.64
CA MET A 25 4.97 -2.51 5.18
C MET A 25 5.74 -2.12 6.45
N GLN A 26 6.37 -0.96 6.48
CA GLN A 26 7.12 -0.47 7.65
C GLN A 26 6.22 -0.29 8.87
N HIS A 27 5.01 0.26 8.66
CA HIS A 27 4.04 0.45 9.74
C HIS A 27 3.28 -0.84 10.13
N LYS A 28 3.27 -1.88 9.27
CA LYS A 28 2.43 -3.09 9.34
C LYS A 28 0.92 -2.83 9.23
N GLU A 29 0.47 -1.71 9.78
CA GLU A 29 -0.89 -1.21 9.74
C GLU A 29 -0.86 0.32 9.83
N ILE A 30 -1.49 1.03 8.90
CA ILE A 30 -1.55 2.50 8.94
C ILE A 30 -2.91 3.01 8.45
N ARG A 31 -3.37 4.12 9.01
CA ARG A 31 -4.57 4.81 8.51
C ARG A 31 -4.26 5.55 7.22
N GLN A 32 -5.18 5.50 6.26
CA GLN A 32 -5.03 6.15 4.97
C GLN A 32 -4.80 7.67 5.07
N ASP A 33 -5.42 8.34 6.05
CA ASP A 33 -5.27 9.78 6.24
C ASP A 33 -3.97 10.19 6.93
N ASP A 34 -3.35 9.29 7.68
CA ASP A 34 -2.02 9.51 8.27
C ASP A 34 -0.93 9.23 7.23
N LEU A 35 -1.03 8.13 6.48
CA LEU A 35 -0.17 7.83 5.34
C LEU A 35 -0.13 8.97 4.31
N ARG A 36 -1.28 9.62 4.08
CA ARG A 36 -1.38 10.78 3.19
C ARG A 36 -0.51 11.96 3.65
N LYS A 37 -0.45 12.21 4.96
CA LYS A 37 0.33 13.30 5.55
C LYS A 37 1.81 12.99 5.48
N GLU A 38 2.20 11.75 5.78
CA GLU A 38 3.60 11.29 5.75
C GLU A 38 4.20 11.38 4.34
N LEU A 39 3.42 11.01 3.33
CA LEU A 39 3.88 11.02 1.94
C LEU A 39 3.72 12.38 1.24
N ASP A 40 3.07 13.35 1.89
CA ASP A 40 2.66 14.65 1.33
C ASP A 40 1.91 14.51 -0.01
N PHE A 41 0.96 13.57 -0.08
CA PHE A 41 0.17 13.31 -1.28
C PHE A 41 -1.21 13.96 -1.23
N SER A 42 -1.73 14.32 -2.40
CA SER A 42 -3.14 14.70 -2.52
C SER A 42 -4.03 13.50 -2.21
N LYS A 43 -5.26 13.78 -1.74
CA LYS A 43 -6.25 12.73 -1.43
C LYS A 43 -6.54 11.84 -2.64
N SER A 44 -6.71 12.44 -3.82
CA SER A 44 -7.00 11.72 -5.06
C SER A 44 -5.82 10.86 -5.51
N LYS A 45 -4.59 11.40 -5.45
CA LYS A 45 -3.36 10.66 -5.79
C LYS A 45 -3.22 9.42 -4.91
N LEU A 46 -3.27 9.58 -3.58
CA LEU A 46 -3.14 8.44 -2.68
C LEU A 46 -4.27 7.42 -2.90
N SER A 47 -5.50 7.88 -3.11
CA SER A 47 -6.62 6.96 -3.35
C SER A 47 -6.42 6.12 -4.62
N ALA A 48 -5.92 6.71 -5.70
CA ALA A 48 -5.64 5.97 -6.94
C ALA A 48 -4.53 4.93 -6.72
N LEU A 49 -3.44 5.31 -6.04
CA LEU A 49 -2.33 4.40 -5.72
C LEU A 49 -2.79 3.23 -4.85
N LEU A 50 -3.63 3.48 -3.83
CA LEU A 50 -4.15 2.44 -2.96
C LEU A 50 -5.13 1.49 -3.67
N ASN A 51 -5.88 1.98 -4.66
CA ASN A 51 -6.73 1.12 -5.49
C ASN A 51 -5.86 0.20 -6.35
N ASN A 52 -4.87 0.75 -7.05
CA ASN A 52 -3.96 -0.07 -7.86
C ASN A 52 -3.22 -1.12 -7.01
N LEU A 53 -2.78 -0.77 -5.81
CA LEU A 53 -2.09 -1.71 -4.90
C LEU A 53 -3.05 -2.79 -4.38
N GLU A 54 -4.31 -2.47 -4.13
CA GLU A 54 -5.32 -3.47 -3.77
C GLU A 54 -5.63 -4.40 -4.94
N ASP A 55 -5.77 -3.86 -6.15
CA ASP A 55 -6.00 -4.65 -7.38
C ASP A 55 -4.82 -5.60 -7.66
N LYS A 56 -3.59 -5.18 -7.34
CA LYS A 56 -2.37 -6.01 -7.38
C LYS A 56 -2.24 -6.98 -6.20
N ASN A 57 -3.24 -7.05 -5.32
CA ASN A 57 -3.25 -7.86 -4.09
C ASN A 57 -2.04 -7.58 -3.18
N ALA A 58 -1.50 -6.37 -3.21
CA ALA A 58 -0.35 -5.97 -2.40
C ALA A 58 -0.75 -5.50 -0.99
N ILE A 59 -1.93 -4.89 -0.89
CA ILE A 59 -2.50 -4.41 0.37
C ILE A 59 -3.96 -4.84 0.52
N LYS A 60 -4.50 -4.72 1.73
CA LYS A 60 -5.94 -4.78 2.03
C LYS A 60 -6.40 -3.45 2.61
N LYS A 61 -7.53 -2.93 2.14
CA LYS A 61 -8.27 -1.84 2.78
C LYS A 61 -9.36 -2.42 3.68
N SER A 62 -9.49 -1.87 4.88
CA SER A 62 -10.64 -2.13 5.75
C SER A 62 -11.21 -0.80 6.26
N ARG A 63 -12.54 -0.70 6.34
CA ARG A 63 -13.19 0.52 6.82
C ARG A 63 -12.84 0.75 8.28
N TYR A 64 -12.35 1.94 8.60
CA TYR A 64 -12.03 2.35 9.97
C TYR A 64 -12.61 3.73 10.25
N LYS A 65 -13.77 3.78 10.93
CA LYS A 65 -14.51 5.01 11.22
C LYS A 65 -14.79 5.79 9.92
N ARG A 66 -14.13 6.96 9.76
CA ARG A 66 -14.27 7.89 8.62
C ARG A 66 -13.16 7.75 7.57
N THR A 67 -12.25 6.79 7.75
CA THR A 67 -11.09 6.53 6.88
C THR A 67 -10.96 5.03 6.63
N ASN A 68 -9.88 4.61 5.99
CA ASN A 68 -9.51 3.20 5.86
C ASN A 68 -8.26 2.90 6.66
N LEU A 69 -8.17 1.66 7.14
CA LEU A 69 -6.97 1.06 7.68
C LEU A 69 -6.35 0.18 6.60
N LEU A 70 -5.05 0.34 6.42
CA LEU A 70 -4.26 -0.26 5.34
C LEU A 70 -3.29 -1.28 5.95
N LYS A 71 -3.24 -2.47 5.37
CA LYS A 71 -2.29 -3.54 5.74
C LYS A 71 -1.64 -4.14 4.50
N PRO A 72 -0.37 -4.56 4.55
CA PRO A 72 0.18 -5.42 3.51
C PRO A 72 -0.53 -6.78 3.56
N THR A 73 -0.71 -7.42 2.40
CA THR A 73 -1.15 -8.82 2.34
C THR A 73 -0.05 -9.74 2.85
N GLU A 74 -0.38 -11.00 3.16
CA GLU A 74 0.56 -11.99 3.71
C GLU A 74 1.84 -12.17 2.87
N GLN A 75 1.74 -12.01 1.55
CA GLN A 75 2.90 -12.08 0.65
C GLN A 75 3.84 -10.87 0.77
N PHE A 76 3.39 -9.76 1.34
CA PHE A 76 4.17 -8.55 1.62
C PHE A 76 4.32 -8.27 3.13
N GLN A 77 3.91 -9.21 3.99
CA GLN A 77 4.21 -9.19 5.42
C GLN A 77 5.60 -9.81 5.61
N GLN A 78 6.58 -8.99 6.03
CA GLN A 78 7.87 -9.47 6.53
C GLN A 78 7.87 -9.51 8.05
#